data_AF-A0A815QZ50-F1
#
_entry.id   AF-A0A815QZ50-F1
#
_cell.length_a   1.000
_cell.length_b   1.000
_cell.length_c   1.000
_cell.angle_alpha   90.00
_cell.angle_beta   90.00
_cell.angle_gamma   90.00
#
_symmetry.space_group_name_H-M   'P 1'
#
loop_
_entity.id
_entity.type
_entity.pdbx_description
1 polymer ?
#
loop_
_entity_poly.entity_id
_entity_poly.type
_entity_poly.pdbx_seq_one_letter_code
_entity_poly.pdbx_strand_id
1 'polypeptide(L)'
;MDLLSFCDDLFYNLAEKIAGLAEVKLFELQDIRSVYSLLNTEDVFGILSVLCSELRDIRRLVCFEADNYTYTVKPGCHGSIRYLYKLLQREHEEHQKTRWYSSFPTTTEYCYLSRVKFAD
;
A
#
# COMPACT_ATOMS: atom_id res chain seq x y z
N MET A 1 -8.40 -5.91 14.59
CA MET A 1 -7.13 -5.17 14.45
C MET A 1 -7.21 -4.45 13.12
N ASP A 2 -6.97 -3.15 13.06
CA ASP A 2 -7.08 -2.35 11.83
C ASP A 2 -5.83 -2.58 10.96
N LEU A 3 -6.00 -3.13 9.76
CA LEU A 3 -4.90 -3.42 8.84
C LEU A 3 -4.09 -2.17 8.49
N LEU A 4 -4.76 -1.02 8.37
CA LEU A 4 -4.14 0.24 7.99
C LEU A 4 -3.22 0.80 9.08
N SER A 5 -3.37 0.32 10.32
CA SER A 5 -2.51 0.69 11.45
C SER A 5 -1.23 -0.11 11.53
N PHE A 6 -0.99 -1.08 10.63
CA PHE A 6 0.20 -1.92 10.68
C PHE A 6 1.46 -1.12 10.35
N CYS A 7 2.43 -1.20 11.27
CA CYS A 7 3.78 -0.66 11.15
C CYS A 7 4.81 -1.66 11.67
N ASP A 8 6.07 -1.43 11.30
CA ASP A 8 7.25 -2.19 11.71
C ASP A 8 7.04 -3.69 11.51
N ASP A 9 7.28 -4.50 12.54
CA ASP A 9 7.19 -5.95 12.50
C ASP A 9 5.84 -6.45 11.97
N LEU A 10 4.73 -5.79 12.31
CA LEU A 10 3.41 -6.20 11.84
C LEU A 10 3.24 -5.97 10.34
N PHE A 11 3.78 -4.85 9.84
CA PHE A 11 3.80 -4.56 8.41
C PHE A 11 4.72 -5.56 7.68
N TYR A 12 5.93 -5.80 8.19
CA TYR A 12 6.88 -6.71 7.56
C TYR A 12 6.40 -8.16 7.55
N ASN A 13 5.81 -8.64 8.64
CA ASN A 13 5.23 -9.99 8.69
C ASN A 13 4.08 -10.17 7.68
N LEU A 14 3.24 -9.14 7.52
CA LEU A 14 2.17 -9.15 6.51
C LEU A 14 2.75 -9.15 5.09
N ALA A 15 3.71 -8.26 4.85
CA ALA A 15 4.37 -8.12 3.56
C ALA A 15 5.13 -9.39 3.17
N GLU A 16 5.80 -10.07 4.10
CA GLU A 16 6.51 -11.32 3.83
C GLU A 16 5.54 -12.41 3.43
N LYS A 17 4.40 -12.52 4.13
CA LYS A 17 3.37 -13.52 3.86
C LYS A 17 2.71 -13.36 2.50
N ILE A 18 2.59 -12.12 2.01
CA ILE A 18 1.87 -11.81 0.76
C ILE A 18 2.83 -11.64 -0.41
N ALA A 19 3.87 -10.83 -0.24
CA ALA A 19 4.78 -10.43 -1.29
C ALA A 19 6.05 -11.29 -1.36
N GLY A 20 6.55 -11.73 -0.20
CA GLY A 20 7.75 -12.54 -0.06
C GLY A 20 8.89 -11.83 0.69
N LEU A 21 9.88 -12.61 1.12
CA LEU A 21 11.02 -12.12 1.89
C LEU A 21 11.92 -11.15 1.09
N ALA A 22 12.05 -11.35 -0.22
CA ALA A 22 12.90 -10.50 -1.04
C ALA A 22 12.34 -9.07 -1.13
N GLU A 23 11.03 -8.96 -1.23
CA GLU A 23 10.27 -7.72 -1.27
C GLU A 23 10.33 -6.99 0.08
N VAL A 24 10.23 -7.73 1.19
CA VAL A 24 10.39 -7.16 2.53
C VAL A 24 11.77 -6.54 2.74
N LYS A 25 12.84 -7.22 2.33
CA LYS A 25 14.19 -6.63 2.40
C LYS A 25 14.32 -5.36 1.58
N LEU A 26 13.61 -5.27 0.46
CA LEU A 26 13.57 -4.06 -0.36
C LEU A 26 12.80 -2.91 0.35
N PHE A 27 11.77 -3.24 1.13
CA PHE A 27 11.06 -2.26 1.97
C PHE A 27 11.93 -1.78 3.13
N GLU A 28 12.60 -2.69 3.85
CA GLU A 28 13.51 -2.35 4.95
C GLU A 28 14.62 -1.41 4.51
N LEU A 29 15.24 -1.69 3.35
CA LEU A 29 16.33 -0.88 2.82
C LEU A 29 15.90 0.55 2.45
N GLN A 30 14.63 0.75 2.12
CA GLN A 30 14.06 2.05 1.76
C GLN A 30 13.33 2.73 2.93
N ASP A 31 13.42 2.16 4.14
CA ASP A 31 12.69 2.62 5.32
C ASP A 31 11.15 2.66 5.13
N ILE A 32 10.64 1.79 4.25
CA ILE A 32 9.20 1.58 4.07
C ILE A 32 8.73 0.66 5.20
N ARG A 33 8.21 1.27 6.26
CA ARG A 33 7.92 0.61 7.54
C ARG A 33 6.44 0.46 7.88
N SER A 34 5.54 0.92 7.02
CA SER A 34 4.10 0.92 7.30
C SER A 34 3.27 0.79 6.04
N VAL A 35 1.99 0.45 6.23
CA VAL A 35 1.00 0.48 5.13
C VAL A 35 0.96 1.85 4.46
N TYR A 36 0.95 2.93 5.25
CA TYR A 36 0.92 4.28 4.71
C TYR A 36 2.19 4.68 3.95
N SER A 37 3.38 4.31 4.45
CA SER A 37 4.61 4.59 3.70
C SER A 37 4.64 3.85 2.37
N LEU A 38 4.15 2.60 2.34
CA LEU A 38 4.06 1.84 1.09
C LEU A 38 3.07 2.47 0.11
N LEU A 39 1.87 2.86 0.58
CA LEU A 39 0.85 3.49 -0.27
C LEU A 39 1.28 4.86 -0.83
N ASN A 40 2.18 5.56 -0.15
CA ASN A 40 2.71 6.85 -0.61
C ASN A 40 4.03 6.70 -1.41
N THR A 41 4.57 5.49 -1.55
CA THR A 41 5.78 5.25 -2.35
C THR A 41 5.39 5.13 -3.82
N GLU A 42 5.87 6.05 -4.66
CA GLU A 42 5.55 6.06 -6.10
C GLU A 42 6.16 4.86 -6.84
N ASP A 43 7.45 4.57 -6.60
CA ASP A 43 8.16 3.46 -7.22
C ASP A 43 9.11 2.79 -6.23
N VAL A 44 8.72 1.62 -5.75
CA VAL A 44 9.51 0.77 -4.83
C VAL A 44 10.79 0.26 -5.49
N PHE A 45 10.80 0.05 -6.81
CA PHE A 45 11.95 -0.50 -7.52
C PHE A 45 12.93 0.57 -8.01
N GLY A 46 12.54 1.85 -7.96
CA GLY A 46 13.35 2.96 -8.44
C GLY A 46 14.73 3.04 -7.78
N ILE A 47 14.83 2.66 -6.50
CA ILE A 47 16.10 2.62 -5.76
C ILE A 47 17.13 1.69 -6.40
N LEU A 48 16.69 0.65 -7.13
CA LEU A 48 17.57 -0.34 -7.74
C LEU A 48 18.39 0.24 -8.91
N SER A 49 18.10 1.46 -9.36
CA SER A 49 18.94 2.18 -10.33
C SER A 49 20.19 2.82 -9.70
N VAL A 50 20.21 3.01 -8.37
CA VAL A 50 21.31 3.70 -7.67
C VAL A 50 22.53 2.79 -7.53
N LEU A 51 23.70 3.25 -7.96
CA LEU A 51 24.95 2.48 -7.84
C LEU A 51 25.49 2.54 -6.40
N CYS A 52 24.99 1.65 -5.53
CA CYS A 52 25.45 1.49 -4.15
C CYS A 52 25.80 0.03 -3.87
N SER A 53 26.83 -0.21 -3.04
CA SER A 53 27.21 -1.55 -2.60
C SER A 53 26.12 -2.24 -1.77
N GLU A 54 25.37 -1.47 -0.99
CA GLU A 54 24.26 -1.96 -0.15
C GLU A 54 23.14 -2.58 -1.00
N LEU A 55 23.00 -2.10 -2.25
CA LEU A 55 21.99 -2.59 -3.18
C LEU A 55 22.41 -3.84 -3.96
N ARG A 56 23.66 -4.29 -3.82
CA ARG A 56 24.18 -5.42 -4.61
C ARG A 56 23.45 -6.72 -4.29
N ASP A 57 23.26 -7.00 -3.00
CA ASP A 57 22.66 -8.25 -2.56
C ASP A 57 21.16 -8.27 -2.86
N ILE A 58 20.47 -7.15 -2.65
CA ILE A 58 19.04 -7.07 -2.98
C ILE A 58 18.80 -7.17 -4.48
N ARG A 59 19.64 -6.56 -5.34
CA ARG A 59 19.57 -6.71 -6.80
C ARG A 59 19.65 -8.17 -7.24
N ARG A 60 20.54 -8.97 -6.64
CA ARG A 60 20.65 -10.40 -6.95
C ARG A 60 19.38 -11.17 -6.56
N LEU A 61 18.71 -10.74 -5.49
CA LEU A 61 17.46 -11.34 -5.04
C LEU A 61 16.28 -10.97 -5.95
N VAL A 62 16.13 -9.70 -6.31
CA VAL A 62 14.92 -9.19 -6.98
C VAL A 62 15.07 -8.96 -8.49
N CYS A 63 16.28 -9.01 -9.05
CA CYS A 63 16.54 -8.78 -10.48
C CYS A 63 17.17 -9.99 -11.18
N PHE A 64 17.01 -10.02 -12.50
CA PHE A 64 17.93 -10.69 -13.41
C PHE A 64 19.03 -9.70 -13.83
N GLU A 65 20.27 -10.16 -13.83
CA GLU A 65 21.42 -9.43 -14.37
C GLU A 65 21.67 -9.93 -15.79
N ALA A 66 21.69 -9.01 -16.74
CA ALA A 66 22.05 -9.29 -18.13
C ALA A 66 23.58 -9.18 -18.32
N ASP A 67 24.10 -9.79 -19.39
CA ASP A 67 25.54 -9.83 -19.68
C ASP A 67 26.19 -8.45 -19.87
N ASN A 68 25.37 -7.42 -20.13
CA ASN A 68 25.80 -6.03 -20.26
C ASN A 68 25.73 -5.24 -18.92
N TYR A 69 25.62 -5.93 -17.78
CA TYR A 69 25.47 -5.35 -16.45
C TYR A 69 24.21 -4.50 -16.26
N THR A 70 23.19 -4.70 -17.10
CA THR A 70 21.86 -4.12 -16.85
C THR A 70 21.02 -5.04 -15.97
N TYR A 71 20.14 -4.45 -15.17
CA TYR A 71 19.28 -5.19 -14.24
C TYR A 71 17.83 -5.07 -14.68
N THR A 72 17.11 -6.18 -14.69
CA THR A 72 15.67 -6.22 -14.91
C THR A 72 15.00 -6.86 -13.71
N VAL A 73 14.04 -6.17 -13.09
CA VAL A 73 13.29 -6.71 -11.95
C VAL A 73 12.56 -7.99 -12.36
N LYS A 74 12.63 -9.03 -11.54
CA LYS A 74 11.92 -10.29 -11.76
C LYS A 74 10.41 -10.00 -11.83
N PRO A 75 9.69 -10.45 -12.87
CA PRO A 75 8.26 -10.19 -13.00
C PRO A 75 7.43 -10.65 -11.78
N GLY A 76 7.87 -11.71 -11.11
CA GLY A 76 7.27 -12.19 -9.86
C GLY A 76 7.31 -11.14 -8.75
N CYS A 77 8.45 -10.49 -8.53
CA CYS A 77 8.61 -9.43 -7.53
C CYS A 77 7.74 -8.21 -7.85
N HIS A 78 7.68 -7.81 -9.12
CA HIS A 78 6.81 -6.73 -9.54
C HIS A 78 5.33 -7.08 -9.32
N GLY A 79 4.94 -8.32 -9.63
CA GLY A 79 3.58 -8.80 -9.45
C GLY A 79 3.16 -8.86 -7.98
N SER A 80 4.04 -9.35 -7.11
CA SER A 80 3.79 -9.55 -5.69
C SER A 80 3.62 -8.23 -4.93
N ILE A 81 4.51 -7.25 -5.16
CA ILE A 81 4.38 -5.90 -4.58
C ILE A 81 3.14 -5.19 -5.11
N ARG A 82 2.88 -5.27 -6.43
CA ARG A 82 1.68 -4.67 -7.02
C ARG A 82 0.39 -5.26 -6.44
N TYR A 83 0.37 -6.56 -6.19
CA TYR A 83 -0.77 -7.22 -5.56
C TYR A 83 -0.98 -6.74 -4.13
N LEU A 84 0.08 -6.71 -3.31
CA LEU A 84 0.06 -6.17 -1.95
C LEU A 84 -0.46 -4.73 -1.93
N TYR A 85 0.09 -3.86 -2.78
CA TYR A 85 -0.31 -2.46 -2.90
C TYR A 85 -1.81 -2.33 -3.18
N LYS A 86 -2.32 -3.05 -4.18
CA LYS A 86 -3.75 -3.01 -4.55
C LYS A 86 -4.65 -3.49 -3.42
N LEU A 87 -4.23 -4.53 -2.69
CA LEU A 87 -4.99 -5.03 -1.55
C LEU A 87 -5.09 -3.97 -0.46
N LEU A 88 -3.97 -3.37 -0.08
CA LEU A 88 -3.93 -2.31 0.94
C LEU A 88 -4.67 -1.04 0.50
N GLN A 89 -4.56 -0.67 -0.78
CA GLN A 89 -5.26 0.48 -1.34
C GLN A 89 -6.78 0.29 -1.29
N ARG A 90 -7.26 -0.90 -1.64
CA ARG A 90 -8.68 -1.23 -1.57
C ARG A 90 -9.22 -1.10 -0.14
N GLU A 91 -8.52 -1.68 0.82
CA GLU A 91 -8.88 -1.57 2.24
C GLU A 91 -8.89 -0.10 2.71
N HIS A 92 -7.91 0.69 2.27
CA HIS A 92 -7.85 2.12 2.56
C HIS A 92 -9.08 2.88 2.05
N GLU A 93 -9.47 2.65 0.79
CA GLU A 93 -10.66 3.26 0.18
C GLU A 93 -11.97 2.84 0.86
N GLU A 94 -12.09 1.57 1.25
CA GLU A 94 -13.27 1.04 1.97
C GLU A 94 -13.40 1.67 3.37
N HIS A 95 -12.28 1.84 4.09
CA HIS A 95 -12.23 2.55 5.37
C HIS A 95 -12.58 4.04 5.26
N GLN A 96 -12.15 4.72 4.20
CA GLN A 96 -12.51 6.12 3.96
C GLN A 96 -14.02 6.29 3.70
N LYS A 97 -14.63 5.40 2.92
CA LYS A 97 -16.08 5.43 2.64
C LYS A 97 -16.89 5.26 3.92
N THR A 98 -16.54 4.30 4.77
CA THR A 98 -17.24 4.08 6.05
C THR A 98 -17.08 5.24 7.04
N ARG A 99 -15.91 5.91 7.07
CA ARG A 99 -15.73 7.16 7.82
C ARG A 99 -16.61 8.29 7.30
N TRP A 100 -16.74 8.43 5.98
CA TRP A 100 -17.60 9.45 5.39
C TRP A 100 -19.08 9.22 5.76
N TYR A 101 -19.58 7.99 5.64
CA TYR A 101 -20.96 7.66 6.03
C TYR A 101 -21.26 7.81 7.52
N SER A 102 -20.28 7.54 8.40
CA SER A 102 -20.44 7.76 9.85
C SER A 102 -20.36 9.24 10.27
N SER A 103 -19.87 10.11 9.39
CA SER A 103 -19.83 11.57 9.61
C SER A 103 -21.16 12.26 9.29
N PHE A 104 -22.10 11.56 8.66
CA PHE A 104 -23.48 12.00 8.52
C PHE A 104 -24.34 11.21 9.51
N PRO A 105 -24.84 11.81 10.61
CA PRO A 105 -25.85 11.13 11.39
C PRO A 105 -27.02 10.80 10.47
N THR A 106 -27.46 9.54 10.46
CA THR A 106 -28.74 9.15 9.86
C THR A 106 -29.84 9.87 10.61
N THR A 107 -30.12 11.12 10.22
CA THR A 107 -31.30 11.84 10.62
C THR A 107 -32.49 11.15 9.99
N THR A 108 -33.11 10.26 10.76
CA THR A 108 -34.55 9.98 10.69
C THR A 108 -35.39 11.23 11.04
N GLU A 109 -34.75 12.39 11.24
CA GLU A 109 -35.33 13.68 11.58
C GLU A 109 -35.44 14.69 10.41
N TYR A 110 -35.35 14.26 9.15
CA TYR A 110 -35.73 15.12 8.00
C TYR A 110 -37.07 14.76 7.34
N CYS A 111 -37.93 13.98 7.99
CA CYS A 111 -39.26 13.68 7.47
C CYS A 111 -40.38 14.65 7.91
N TYR A 112 -40.10 15.65 8.77
CA TYR A 112 -41.18 16.48 9.36
C TYR A 112 -41.25 17.95 8.94
N LEU A 113 -40.34 18.48 8.12
CA LEU A 113 -40.30 19.94 7.86
C LEU A 113 -40.42 20.41 6.40
N SER A 114 -40.90 19.56 5.48
CA SER A 114 -41.29 20.01 4.13
C SER A 114 -42.74 19.68 3.74
N ARG A 115 -43.57 19.22 4.70
CA ARG A 115 -45.01 19.04 4.52
C ARG A 115 -45.88 19.99 5.35
N VAL A 116 -45.40 21.18 5.73
CA VAL A 116 -46.31 22.24 6.21
C VAL A 116 -45.68 23.61 5.91
N LYS A 117 -45.97 24.18 4.74
CA LYS A 117 -46.45 25.57 4.56
C LYS A 117 -47.26 25.63 3.25
N PHE A 118 -48.58 25.48 3.34
CA PHE A 118 -49.58 26.54 3.09
C PHE A 118 -49.49 27.05 1.64
N ALA A 119 -50.31 26.58 0.69
CA ALA A 119 -51.75 26.86 0.58
C ALA A 119 -52.03 28.34 0.84
N ASP A 120 -51.93 29.14 -0.23
CA ASP A 120 -52.86 30.19 -0.64
C ASP A 120 -52.61 30.49 -2.14
#